data_AF-A0A432UTY7-F1
#
_entry.id   AF-A0A432UTY7-F1
#
_cell.length_a   1.000
_cell.length_b   1.000
_cell.length_c   1.000
_cell.angle_alpha   90.00
_cell.angle_beta   90.00
_cell.angle_gamma   90.00
#
_symmetry.space_group_name_H-M   'P 1'
#
loop_
_entity.id
_entity.type
_entity.pdbx_description
1 polymer ?
#
loop_
_entity_poly.entity_id
_entity_poly.type
_entity_poly.pdbx_seq_one_letter_code
_entity_poly.pdbx_strand_id
1 'polypeptide(L)'
;MTTKSATLRMPQRRIYSPARNNKTRRAASPITIPVKFSLKAVAAIFILSVFVGLSFITSYKIRSIAQEIQMLENRYLTVTQENKILSEKFSAVANPKKLAALGKKLGLRQPSTDQIITLR
;
A
#
# COMPACT_ATOMS: atom_id res chain seq x y z
N MET A 1 -7.26 120.55 -14.44
CA MET A 1 -8.15 119.59 -15.11
C MET A 1 -7.45 118.24 -15.15
N THR A 2 -7.96 117.25 -14.43
CA THR A 2 -7.31 115.94 -14.21
C THR A 2 -7.71 114.95 -15.30
N THR A 3 -6.76 114.45 -16.08
CA THR A 3 -6.98 113.40 -17.08
C THR A 3 -7.07 112.04 -16.38
N LYS A 4 -8.27 111.44 -16.35
CA LYS A 4 -8.46 110.09 -15.83
C LYS A 4 -8.01 109.07 -16.87
N SER A 5 -6.89 108.40 -16.61
CA SER A 5 -6.43 107.27 -17.40
C SER A 5 -7.41 106.10 -17.28
N ALA A 6 -8.04 105.71 -18.39
CA ALA A 6 -8.89 104.53 -18.47
C ALA A 6 -8.02 103.27 -18.66
N THR A 7 -7.88 102.47 -17.61
CA THR A 7 -7.12 101.21 -17.66
C THR A 7 -7.96 100.11 -18.31
N LEU A 8 -7.60 99.76 -19.54
CA LEU A 8 -8.25 98.70 -20.32
C LEU A 8 -7.82 97.34 -19.76
N ARG A 9 -8.76 96.60 -19.13
CA ARG A 9 -8.50 95.27 -18.57
C ARG A 9 -8.42 94.25 -19.70
N MET A 10 -7.23 93.72 -19.96
CA MET A 10 -7.06 92.61 -20.90
C MET A 10 -7.71 91.34 -20.36
N PRO A 11 -8.40 90.55 -21.21
CA PRO A 11 -8.95 89.27 -20.81
C PRO A 11 -7.84 88.25 -20.57
N GLN A 12 -7.85 87.61 -19.39
CA GLN A 12 -6.96 86.51 -19.07
C GLN A 12 -7.37 85.25 -19.83
N ARG A 13 -6.45 84.71 -20.63
CA ARG A 13 -6.58 83.42 -21.31
C ARG A 13 -6.54 82.31 -20.25
N ARG A 14 -7.69 81.68 -19.95
CA ARG A 14 -7.73 80.46 -19.12
C ARG A 14 -7.22 79.29 -19.96
N ILE A 15 -6.02 78.80 -19.66
CA ILE A 15 -5.51 77.57 -20.25
C ILE A 15 -6.25 76.42 -19.56
N TYR A 16 -7.19 75.81 -20.28
CA TYR A 16 -7.80 74.55 -19.86
C TYR A 16 -6.75 73.44 -20.00
N SER A 17 -6.05 73.13 -18.91
CA SER A 17 -5.31 71.87 -18.81
C SER A 17 -6.33 70.73 -18.76
N PRO A 18 -6.29 69.74 -19.67
CA PRO A 18 -7.17 68.59 -19.57
C PRO A 18 -6.88 67.90 -18.23
N ALA A 19 -7.94 67.66 -17.45
CA ALA A 19 -7.83 66.84 -16.24
C ALA A 19 -7.26 65.49 -16.66
N ARG A 20 -5.96 65.29 -16.38
CA ARG A 20 -5.27 64.03 -16.63
C ARG A 20 -5.86 63.06 -15.63
N ASN A 21 -6.90 62.35 -16.07
CA ASN A 21 -7.52 61.27 -15.32
C ASN A 21 -6.48 60.16 -15.23
N ASN A 22 -5.60 60.26 -14.22
CA ASN A 22 -4.71 59.18 -13.82
C ASN A 22 -5.56 58.10 -13.14
N LYS A 23 -6.43 57.44 -13.91
CA LYS A 23 -6.81 56.07 -13.60
C LYS A 23 -5.57 55.25 -13.90
N THR A 24 -4.65 55.25 -12.94
CA THR A 24 -3.64 54.20 -12.81
C THR A 24 -4.38 52.88 -12.98
N ARG A 25 -4.18 52.22 -14.13
CA ARG A 25 -4.41 50.78 -14.26
C ARG A 25 -3.70 50.17 -13.07
N ARG A 26 -4.44 49.82 -12.01
CA ARG A 26 -3.93 48.92 -10.98
C ARG A 26 -3.62 47.65 -11.75
N ALA A 27 -2.37 47.47 -12.13
CA ALA A 27 -1.87 46.16 -12.46
C ALA A 27 -2.34 45.26 -11.31
N ALA A 28 -3.08 44.21 -11.63
CA ALA A 28 -3.43 43.21 -10.64
C ALA A 28 -2.10 42.68 -10.13
N SER A 29 -1.65 43.19 -8.99
CA SER A 29 -0.56 42.60 -8.25
C SER A 29 -0.98 41.16 -8.01
N PRO A 30 -0.19 40.15 -8.42
CA PRO A 30 -0.50 38.78 -8.04
C PRO A 30 -0.64 38.80 -6.52
N ILE A 31 -1.81 38.40 -6.03
CA ILE A 31 -2.03 38.21 -4.61
C ILE A 31 -1.16 37.00 -4.26
N THR A 32 0.12 37.23 -3.99
CA THR A 32 0.97 36.26 -3.33
C THR A 32 0.46 36.20 -1.91
N ILE A 33 -0.53 35.33 -1.67
CA ILE A 33 -0.94 34.97 -0.32
C ILE A 33 0.31 34.36 0.31
N PRO A 34 0.93 35.00 1.33
CA PRO A 34 2.05 34.38 2.01
C PRO A 34 1.47 33.19 2.77
N VAL A 35 1.66 31.98 2.24
CA VAL A 35 1.31 30.76 2.95
C VAL A 35 2.27 30.64 4.12
N LYS A 36 1.90 31.21 5.26
CA LYS A 36 2.61 31.02 6.52
C LYS A 36 2.31 29.61 7.00
N PHE A 37 3.05 28.63 6.48
CA PHE A 37 3.06 27.30 7.06
C PHE A 37 3.60 27.42 8.48
N SER A 38 2.72 27.30 9.47
CA SER A 38 3.19 27.13 10.84
C SER A 38 4.00 25.84 10.90
N LEU A 39 5.12 25.84 11.62
CA LEU A 39 5.96 24.63 11.80
C LEU A 39 5.13 23.43 12.29
N LYS A 40 4.09 23.69 13.09
CA LYS A 40 3.11 22.70 13.55
C LYS A 40 2.33 22.05 12.41
N ALA A 41 1.91 22.82 11.41
CA ALA A 41 1.20 22.29 10.24
C ALA A 41 2.11 21.40 9.37
N VAL A 42 3.37 21.80 9.18
CA VAL A 42 4.36 20.98 8.45
C VAL A 42 4.66 19.68 9.21
N ALA A 43 4.85 19.78 10.53
CA ALA A 43 5.05 18.61 11.38
C ALA A 43 3.85 17.65 11.35
N ALA A 44 2.61 18.18 11.38
CA ALA A 44 1.40 17.37 11.29
C ALA A 44 1.30 16.63 9.95
N ILE A 45 1.61 17.29 8.83
CA ILE A 45 1.63 16.67 7.50
C ILE A 45 2.69 15.57 7.42
N PHE A 46 3.88 15.82 7.98
CA PHE A 46 4.96 14.83 8.00
C PHE A 46 4.58 13.59 8.82
N ILE A 47 4.03 13.79 10.02
CA ILE A 47 3.54 12.69 10.87
C ILE A 47 2.47 11.89 10.11
N LEU A 48 1.51 12.57 9.48
CA LEU A 48 0.47 11.92 8.69
C LEU A 48 1.06 11.11 7.52
N SER A 49 2.04 11.64 6.80
CA SER A 49 2.67 10.91 5.69
C SER A 49 3.42 9.67 6.17
N VAL A 50 4.09 9.75 7.31
CA VAL A 50 4.76 8.60 7.94
C VAL A 50 3.74 7.53 8.36
N PHE A 51 2.63 7.92 8.98
CA PHE A 51 1.56 6.98 9.34
C PHE A 51 0.95 6.30 8.12
N VAL A 52 0.71 7.04 7.03
CA VAL A 52 0.20 6.48 5.78
C VAL A 52 1.21 5.50 5.19
N GLY A 53 2.50 5.87 5.12
CA GLY A 53 3.56 4.99 4.63
C GLY A 53 3.68 3.69 5.44
N LEU A 54 3.67 3.79 6.77
CA LEU A 54 3.66 2.64 7.67
C LEU A 54 2.42 1.76 7.44
N SER A 55 1.24 2.35 7.26
CA SER A 55 0.00 1.62 7.01
C SER A 55 0.06 0.83 5.70
N PHE A 56 0.61 1.42 4.64
CA PHE A 56 0.81 0.73 3.37
C PHE A 56 1.79 -0.44 3.48
N ILE A 57 2.95 -0.23 4.13
CA ILE A 57 3.95 -1.28 4.33
C ILE A 57 3.37 -2.44 5.16
N THR A 58 2.70 -2.10 6.27
CA THR A 58 2.08 -3.11 7.14
C THR A 58 0.98 -3.87 6.43
N SER A 59 0.12 -3.19 5.67
CA SER A 59 -0.93 -3.84 4.88
C SER A 59 -0.36 -4.80 3.83
N TYR A 60 0.71 -4.39 3.13
CA TYR A 60 1.39 -5.27 2.18
C TYR A 60 1.99 -6.50 2.86
N LYS A 61 2.67 -6.33 4.00
CA LYS A 61 3.23 -7.45 4.77
C LYS A 61 2.15 -8.39 5.29
N ILE A 62 1.04 -7.87 5.82
CA ILE A 62 -0.10 -8.68 6.27
C ILE A 62 -0.64 -9.52 5.12
N ARG A 63 -0.79 -8.92 3.93
CA ARG A 63 -1.27 -9.64 2.75
C ARG A 63 -0.30 -10.74 2.30
N SER A 64 1.01 -10.48 2.32
CA SER A 64 2.03 -11.48 2.01
C SER A 64 1.97 -12.66 2.99
N ILE A 65 1.91 -12.36 4.29
CA ILE A 65 1.81 -13.39 5.34
C ILE A 65 0.52 -14.20 5.20
N ALA A 66 -0.61 -13.55 4.91
CA ALA A 66 -1.87 -14.25 4.68
C ALA A 66 -1.79 -15.23 3.49
N GLN A 67 -1.10 -14.83 2.41
CA GLN A 67 -0.87 -15.72 1.26
C GLN A 67 0.06 -16.89 1.61
N GLU A 68 1.11 -16.64 2.38
CA GLU A 68 2.01 -17.70 2.86
C GLU A 68 1.29 -18.70 3.76
N ILE A 69 0.45 -18.22 4.69
CA ILE A 69 -0.38 -19.06 5.55
C ILE A 69 -1.31 -19.92 4.70
N GLN A 70 -2.01 -19.32 3.73
CA GLN A 70 -2.92 -20.05 2.85
C GLN A 70 -2.19 -21.12 2.02
N MET A 71 -0.99 -20.81 1.52
CA MET A 71 -0.16 -21.80 0.82
C MET A 71 0.29 -22.94 1.74
N LEU A 72 0.67 -22.63 2.98
CA LEU A 72 1.04 -23.65 3.98
C LEU A 72 -0.14 -24.55 4.32
N GLU A 73 -1.32 -23.98 4.53
CA GLU A 73 -2.54 -24.72 4.85
C GLU A 73 -2.91 -25.68 3.70
N ASN A 74 -2.88 -25.20 2.46
CA ASN A 74 -3.10 -26.05 1.29
C ASN A 74 -2.09 -27.20 1.20
N ARG A 75 -0.79 -26.91 1.40
CA ARG A 75 0.26 -27.96 1.41
C ARG A 75 0.03 -28.98 2.52
N TYR A 76 -0.35 -28.53 3.71
CA TYR A 76 -0.65 -29.40 4.83
C TYR A 76 -1.84 -30.32 4.51
N LEU A 77 -2.90 -29.80 3.91
CA LEU A 77 -4.05 -30.59 3.46
C LEU A 77 -3.66 -31.63 2.41
N THR A 78 -2.83 -31.26 1.43
CA THR A 78 -2.33 -32.21 0.42
C THR A 78 -1.51 -33.33 1.08
N VAL A 79 -0.54 -32.99 1.93
CA VAL A 79 0.32 -33.97 2.59
C VAL A 79 -0.47 -34.89 3.52
N THR A 80 -1.46 -34.36 4.25
CA THR A 80 -2.31 -35.19 5.11
C THR A 80 -3.19 -36.15 4.31
N GLN A 81 -3.69 -35.72 3.15
CA GLN A 81 -4.45 -36.59 2.25
C GLN A 81 -3.56 -37.67 1.63
N GLU A 82 -2.36 -37.31 1.17
CA GLU A 82 -1.37 -38.27 0.66
C GLU A 82 -0.99 -39.30 1.74
N ASN A 83 -0.76 -38.87 2.98
CA ASN A 83 -0.47 -39.76 4.10
C ASN A 83 -1.63 -40.73 4.39
N LYS A 84 -2.89 -40.27 4.31
CA LYS A 84 -4.05 -41.17 4.44
C LYS A 84 -4.06 -42.23 3.35
N ILE A 85 -3.88 -41.82 2.09
CA ILE A 85 -3.82 -42.75 0.94
C ILE A 85 -2.66 -43.74 1.11
N LEU A 86 -1.50 -43.26 1.56
CA LEU A 86 -0.33 -44.10 1.78
C LEU A 86 -0.58 -45.11 2.91
N SER A 87 -1.22 -44.68 4.00
CA SER A 87 -1.60 -45.54 5.12
C SER A 87 -2.61 -46.60 4.70
N GLU A 88 -3.59 -46.25 3.88
CA GLU A 88 -4.56 -47.19 3.31
C GLU A 88 -3.87 -48.21 2.39
N LYS A 89 -3.00 -47.75 1.49
CA LYS A 89 -2.20 -48.65 0.64
C LYS A 89 -1.29 -49.55 1.45
N PHE A 90 -0.62 -49.00 2.47
CA PHE A 90 0.26 -49.76 3.35
C PHE A 90 -0.53 -50.83 4.09
N SER A 91 -1.66 -50.50 4.71
CA SER A 91 -2.50 -51.49 5.40
C SER A 91 -3.07 -52.55 4.45
N ALA A 92 -3.38 -52.20 3.20
CA ALA A 92 -3.80 -53.15 2.17
C ALA A 92 -2.67 -54.13 1.76
N VAL A 93 -1.41 -53.68 1.74
CA VAL A 93 -0.22 -54.49 1.44
C VAL A 93 0.23 -55.30 2.64
N ALA A 94 0.28 -54.67 3.82
CA ALA A 94 0.66 -55.26 5.10
C ALA A 94 -0.36 -56.28 5.62
N ASN A 95 -1.45 -56.53 4.89
CA ASN A 95 -2.42 -57.55 5.26
C ASN A 95 -1.73 -58.93 5.31
N PRO A 96 -1.62 -59.55 6.50
CA PRO A 96 -0.83 -60.75 6.70
C PRO A 96 -1.33 -61.93 5.87
N LYS A 97 -2.62 -61.97 5.53
CA LYS A 97 -3.18 -63.02 4.66
C LYS A 97 -2.69 -62.88 3.22
N LYS A 98 -2.62 -61.65 2.69
CA LYS A 98 -2.09 -61.39 1.34
C LYS A 98 -0.58 -61.65 1.28
N LEU A 99 0.16 -61.24 2.31
CA LEU A 99 1.59 -61.50 2.42
C LEU A 99 1.89 -63.01 2.52
N ALA A 100 1.13 -63.77 3.32
CA ALA A 100 1.26 -65.22 3.39
C ALA A 100 0.92 -65.91 2.06
N ALA A 101 -0.12 -65.43 1.35
CA ALA A 101 -0.49 -65.95 0.03
C ALA A 101 0.59 -65.65 -1.03
N LEU A 102 1.19 -64.45 -1.01
CA LEU A 102 2.33 -64.07 -1.85
C LEU A 102 3.57 -64.90 -1.52
N GLY A 103 3.89 -65.09 -0.23
CA GLY A 103 4.97 -65.95 0.22
C GLY A 103 4.82 -67.37 -0.31
N LYS A 104 3.63 -67.96 -0.19
CA LYS A 104 3.33 -69.29 -0.77
C LYS A 104 3.51 -69.33 -2.29
N LYS A 105 3.05 -68.30 -3.03
CA LYS A 105 3.24 -68.21 -4.49
C LYS A 105 4.72 -68.12 -4.88
N LEU A 106 5.54 -67.48 -4.06
CA LEU A 106 6.98 -67.34 -4.26
C LEU A 106 7.78 -68.54 -3.72
N GLY A 107 7.11 -69.59 -3.26
CA GLY A 107 7.77 -70.78 -2.68
C GLY A 107 8.35 -70.56 -1.28
N LEU A 108 8.07 -69.42 -0.65
CA LEU A 108 8.49 -69.12 0.72
C LEU A 108 7.58 -69.88 1.70
N ARG A 109 8.17 -70.77 2.50
CA ARG A 109 7.48 -71.42 3.63
C ARG A 109 7.43 -70.45 4.81
N GLN A 110 6.33 -70.48 5.56
CA GLN A 110 6.29 -69.81 6.86
C GLN A 110 7.36 -70.44 7.76
N PRO A 111 8.16 -69.64 8.48
CA PRO A 111 9.13 -70.16 9.44
C PRO A 111 8.40 -70.99 10.50
N SER A 112 8.99 -72.10 10.93
CA SER A 112 8.44 -72.85 12.07
C SER A 112 8.57 -71.99 13.34
N THR A 113 7.75 -72.26 14.35
CA THR A 113 7.81 -71.60 15.65
C THR A 113 9.21 -71.63 16.26
N ASP A 114 9.98 -72.66 15.93
CA ASP A 114 11.35 -72.90 16.40
C ASP A 114 12.39 -72.00 15.71
N GLN A 115 12.02 -71.34 14.61
CA GLN A 115 12.87 -70.42 13.84
C GLN A 115 12.59 -68.94 14.17
N ILE A 116 11.60 -68.65 15.03
CA ILE A 116 11.23 -67.29 15.42
C ILE A 116 12.00 -66.92 16.68
N ILE A 117 13.00 -66.04 16.56
CA ILE A 117 13.73 -65.48 17.69
C ILE A 117 13.06 -64.16 18.10
N THR A 118 12.37 -64.16 19.24
CA THR A 118 11.83 -62.95 19.85
C THR A 118 12.91 -62.25 20.66
N LEU A 119 13.38 -61.10 20.17
CA LEU A 119 14.23 -60.18 20.94
C LEU A 119 13.32 -59.39 21.89
N ARG A 120 13.58 -59.53 23.20
CA ARG A 120 12.96 -58.73 24.27
C ARG A 120 13.76 -57.46 24.51
#